data_AF-A0A965P4B5-F1
#
_entry.id   AF-A0A965P4B5-F1
#
_cell.length_a   1.000
_cell.length_b   1.000
_cell.length_c   1.000
_cell.angle_alpha   90.00
_cell.angle_beta   90.00
_cell.angle_gamma   90.00
#
_symmetry.space_group_name_H-M   'P 1'
#
loop_
_entity.id
_entity.type
_entity.pdbx_description
1 polymer ?
#
loop_
_entity_poly.entity_id
_entity_poly.type
_entity_poly.pdbx_seq_one_letter_code
_entity_poly.pdbx_strand_id
1 'polypeptide(L)'
;MAFTPACQVKTAQGVPVGGVASWYDATKNNAWYTRGGNRMYAAVGTFRWGDTPYRIKVCRADDLSECIVVTVTDYCGRCHKDLKRKWTRQSRNMDLSPQAFSKLRGLHLGVVQVIITDWDDIRP
;
A
#
# COMPACT_ATOMS: atom_id res chain seq x y z
N MET A 1 -20.94 -1.61 6.48
CA MET A 1 -20.36 -1.47 7.84
C MET A 1 -19.57 -0.18 7.88
N ALA A 2 -19.90 0.72 8.81
CA ALA A 2 -19.21 2.00 8.96
C ALA A 2 -17.94 1.80 9.80
N PHE A 3 -16.78 2.21 9.26
CA PHE A 3 -15.51 2.22 10.00
C PHE A 3 -15.59 3.28 11.11
N THR A 4 -15.64 2.84 12.37
CA THR A 4 -15.56 3.72 13.54
C THR A 4 -14.14 4.32 13.65
N PRO A 5 -13.97 5.64 13.93
CA PRO A 5 -12.68 6.31 13.86
C PRO A 5 -11.79 6.14 15.11
N ALA A 6 -12.13 5.24 16.04
CA ALA A 6 -11.57 5.27 17.40
C ALA A 6 -10.31 4.43 17.61
N CYS A 7 -10.01 3.46 16.74
CA CYS A 7 -8.74 2.76 16.78
C CYS A 7 -8.36 2.42 15.35
N GLN A 8 -7.32 3.06 14.84
CA GLN A 8 -6.79 2.76 13.52
C GLN A 8 -6.21 1.34 13.58
N VAL A 9 -6.94 0.34 13.10
CA VAL A 9 -6.43 -1.03 12.97
C VAL A 9 -5.27 -0.98 11.98
N LYS A 10 -4.14 -1.58 12.35
CA LYS A 10 -2.89 -1.57 11.59
C LYS A 10 -2.38 -3.00 11.39
N THR A 11 -1.65 -3.23 10.31
CA THR A 11 -0.86 -4.45 10.10
C THR A 11 0.26 -4.55 11.15
N ALA A 12 0.94 -5.70 11.21
CA ALA A 12 2.09 -5.91 12.08
C ALA A 12 3.20 -4.85 11.87
N GLN A 13 3.36 -4.33 10.65
CA GLN A 13 4.35 -3.29 10.30
C GLN A 13 3.76 -1.85 10.41
N GLY A 14 2.63 -1.69 11.10
CA GLY A 14 2.04 -0.39 11.42
C GLY A 14 1.31 0.29 10.27
N VAL A 15 1.12 -0.40 9.13
CA VAL A 15 0.38 0.13 7.98
C VAL A 15 -1.11 0.13 8.31
N PRO A 16 -1.84 1.25 8.18
CA PRO A 16 -3.27 1.25 8.47
C PRO A 16 -4.04 0.27 7.57
N VAL A 17 -5.03 -0.45 8.11
CA VAL A 17 -5.77 -1.46 7.34
C VAL A 17 -6.65 -0.84 6.24
N GLY A 18 -7.09 0.41 6.39
CA GLY A 18 -7.91 1.10 5.39
C GLY A 18 -7.34 2.46 5.00
N GLY A 19 -7.39 2.80 3.72
CA GLY A 19 -7.00 4.12 3.23
C GLY A 19 -6.97 4.22 1.71
N VAL A 20 -6.22 5.19 1.20
CA VAL A 20 -6.05 5.42 -0.24
C VAL A 20 -4.69 4.90 -0.70
N ALA A 21 -4.68 4.12 -1.78
CA ALA A 21 -3.49 3.83 -2.56
C ALA A 21 -3.40 4.80 -3.76
N SER A 22 -2.21 5.34 -4.01
CA SER A 22 -1.85 5.94 -5.31
C SER A 22 -0.81 5.06 -6.02
N TRP A 23 -0.17 5.54 -7.08
CA TRP A 23 0.91 4.84 -7.75
C TRP A 23 2.10 5.73 -8.05
N TYR A 24 3.27 5.10 -8.20
CA TYR A 24 4.52 5.73 -8.59
C TYR A 24 5.41 4.76 -9.39
N ASP A 25 6.21 5.31 -10.31
CA ASP A 25 7.11 4.52 -11.14
C ASP A 25 8.57 4.69 -10.69
N ALA A 26 9.04 3.77 -9.84
CA ALA A 26 10.40 3.74 -9.33
C ALA A 26 11.42 3.30 -10.38
N THR A 27 10.97 2.72 -11.48
CA THR A 27 11.84 2.16 -12.52
C THR A 27 12.55 3.27 -13.29
N LYS A 28 11.95 4.47 -13.31
CA LYS A 28 12.55 5.70 -13.83
C LYS A 28 13.72 6.22 -13.00
N ASN A 29 13.84 5.78 -11.75
CA ASN A 29 14.88 6.22 -10.82
C ASN A 29 15.92 5.13 -10.54
N ASN A 30 15.95 4.04 -11.31
CA ASN A 30 16.90 2.91 -11.15
C ASN A 30 16.97 2.34 -9.72
N ALA A 31 15.83 2.37 -9.00
CA ALA A 31 15.72 1.85 -7.65
C ALA A 31 16.15 0.38 -7.59
N TRP A 32 16.96 0.01 -6.59
CA TRP A 32 17.60 -1.31 -6.51
C TRP A 32 16.60 -2.46 -6.59
N TYR A 33 15.44 -2.31 -5.94
CA TYR A 33 14.40 -3.32 -5.89
C TYR A 33 13.70 -3.54 -7.24
N THR A 34 13.88 -2.66 -8.23
CA THR A 34 13.31 -2.82 -9.58
C THR A 34 14.24 -3.50 -10.58
N ARG A 35 15.55 -3.60 -10.28
CA ARG A 35 16.58 -4.08 -11.21
C ARG A 35 16.43 -5.55 -11.60
N GLY A 36 15.87 -6.36 -10.70
CA GLY A 36 15.52 -7.77 -10.95
C GLY A 36 14.19 -7.98 -11.67
N GLY A 37 13.58 -6.93 -12.24
CA GLY A 37 12.29 -7.03 -12.89
C GLY A 37 11.10 -7.12 -11.92
N ASN A 38 11.28 -6.82 -10.64
CA ASN A 38 10.16 -6.71 -9.71
C ASN A 38 9.26 -5.53 -10.12
N ARG A 39 8.01 -5.85 -10.42
CA ARG A 39 6.99 -4.87 -10.80
C ARG A 39 5.79 -4.86 -9.86
N MET A 40 5.80 -5.66 -8.79
CA MET A 40 4.73 -5.76 -7.79
C MET A 40 5.22 -5.23 -6.44
N TYR A 41 5.68 -3.98 -6.44
CA TYR A 41 6.20 -3.30 -5.24
C TYR A 41 5.24 -2.22 -4.74
N ALA A 42 5.45 -1.80 -3.49
CA ALA A 42 4.76 -0.69 -2.84
C ALA A 42 5.69 0.11 -1.93
N ALA A 43 5.34 1.38 -1.74
CA ALA A 43 5.92 2.26 -0.74
C ALA A 43 4.88 2.61 0.33
N VAL A 44 5.28 2.63 1.60
CA VAL A 44 4.39 2.99 2.72
C VAL A 44 5.05 4.02 3.64
N GLY A 45 4.24 4.73 4.44
CA GLY A 45 4.75 5.76 5.34
C GLY A 45 5.49 5.24 6.58
N THR A 46 5.39 3.94 6.87
CA THR A 46 6.03 3.29 8.02
C THR A 46 7.37 2.64 7.69
N PHE A 47 7.66 2.36 6.41
CA PHE A 47 8.91 1.73 5.98
C PHE A 47 10.09 2.68 6.16
N ARG A 48 11.22 2.16 6.64
CA ARG A 48 12.45 2.92 6.88
C ARG A 48 13.60 2.32 6.07
N TRP A 49 14.62 3.14 5.82
CA TRP A 49 15.84 2.64 5.21
C TRP A 49 16.46 1.54 6.08
N GLY A 50 16.74 0.39 5.48
CA GLY A 50 17.28 -0.79 6.15
C GLY A 50 16.22 -1.78 6.67
N ASP A 51 14.93 -1.44 6.63
CA ASP A 51 13.88 -2.39 6.95
C ASP A 51 13.91 -3.59 5.98
N THR A 52 13.68 -4.78 6.53
CA THR A 52 13.50 -5.98 5.72
C THR A 52 12.22 -5.85 4.89
N PRO A 53 12.26 -6.03 3.55
CA PRO A 53 11.07 -6.06 2.73
C PRO A 53 10.07 -7.12 3.19
N TYR A 54 8.78 -6.80 3.16
CA TYR A 54 7.70 -7.69 3.59
C TYR A 54 6.54 -7.65 2.60
N ARG A 55 5.66 -8.65 2.66
CA ARG A 55 4.51 -8.76 1.75
C ARG A 55 3.23 -8.39 2.47
N ILE A 56 2.34 -7.73 1.75
CA ILE A 56 0.98 -7.41 2.18
C ILE A 56 -0.01 -7.74 1.08
N LYS A 57 -1.22 -8.12 1.48
CA LYS A 57 -2.36 -8.24 0.56
C LYS A 57 -3.11 -6.92 0.53
N VAL A 58 -3.46 -6.47 -0.67
CA VAL A 58 -4.17 -5.21 -0.91
C VAL A 58 -5.39 -5.52 -1.75
N CYS A 59 -6.58 -5.23 -1.23
CA CYS A 59 -7.85 -5.40 -1.93
C CYS A 59 -8.49 -4.04 -2.19
N ARG A 60 -9.28 -3.92 -3.26
CA ARG A 60 -10.13 -2.74 -3.43
C ARG A 60 -11.17 -2.68 -2.31
N ALA A 61 -11.41 -1.50 -1.75
CA ALA A 61 -12.40 -1.35 -0.68
C ALA A 61 -13.85 -1.50 -1.17
N ASP A 62 -14.11 -1.29 -2.47
CA ASP A 62 -15.43 -1.44 -3.09
C ASP A 62 -15.68 -2.84 -3.66
N ASP A 63 -14.64 -3.67 -3.81
CA ASP A 63 -14.72 -5.04 -4.31
C ASP A 63 -13.60 -5.89 -3.70
N LEU A 64 -13.94 -6.69 -2.68
CA LEU A 64 -12.98 -7.51 -1.94
C LEU A 64 -12.54 -8.77 -2.70
N SER A 65 -13.10 -9.05 -3.88
CA SER A 65 -12.59 -10.13 -4.75
C SER A 65 -11.36 -9.68 -5.55
N GLU A 66 -11.23 -8.37 -5.78
CA GLU A 66 -10.12 -7.75 -6.49
C GLU A 66 -8.97 -7.43 -5.54
N CYS A 67 -8.04 -8.38 -5.42
CA CYS A 67 -6.89 -8.28 -4.55
C CYS A 67 -5.58 -8.56 -5.28
N ILE A 68 -4.52 -7.94 -4.81
CA ILE A 68 -3.14 -8.18 -5.22
C ILE A 68 -2.26 -8.43 -4.00
N VAL A 69 -1.09 -9.00 -4.24
CA VAL A 69 -0.02 -9.09 -3.25
C VAL A 69 1.14 -8.25 -3.75
N VAL A 70 1.67 -7.40 -2.88
CA VAL A 70 2.82 -6.54 -3.18
C VAL A 70 3.89 -6.71 -2.14
N THR A 71 5.13 -6.49 -2.55
CA THR A 71 6.26 -6.39 -1.63
C THR A 71 6.48 -4.93 -1.27
N VAL A 72 6.41 -4.59 0.01
CA VAL A 72 6.78 -3.28 0.52
C VAL A 72 8.30 -3.19 0.57
N THR A 73 8.86 -2.26 -0.20
CA THR A 73 10.32 -2.11 -0.37
C THR A 73 10.79 -0.68 -0.22
N ASP A 74 9.89 0.28 -0.02
CA ASP A 74 10.20 1.69 -0.15
C ASP A 74 9.38 2.58 0.79
N TYR A 75 9.89 3.79 1.01
CA TYR A 75 9.30 4.79 1.86
C TYR A 75 8.44 5.78 1.07
N CYS A 76 7.20 5.97 1.52
CA CYS A 76 6.31 6.99 0.98
C CYS A 76 6.24 8.21 1.91
N GLY A 77 6.94 9.29 1.55
CA GLY A 77 6.96 10.53 2.34
C GLY A 77 5.59 11.21 2.50
N ARG A 78 4.74 11.16 1.48
CA ARG A 78 3.37 11.70 1.56
C ARG A 78 2.49 10.86 2.49
N CYS A 79 2.60 9.55 2.41
CA CYS A 79 1.89 8.61 3.29
C CYS A 79 2.35 8.80 4.75
N HIS A 80 3.65 9.02 4.98
CA HIS A 80 4.18 9.30 6.30
C HIS A 80 3.63 10.59 6.92
N LYS A 81 3.49 11.65 6.12
CA LYS A 81 2.82 12.88 6.56
C LYS A 81 1.35 12.61 6.94
N ASP A 82 0.68 11.75 6.19
CA ASP A 82 -0.71 11.36 6.47
C ASP A 82 -0.89 10.56 7.76
N LEU A 83 0.13 9.78 8.16
CA LEU A 83 0.13 9.08 9.46
C LEU A 83 0.21 10.03 10.67
N LYS A 84 0.71 11.27 10.48
CA LYS A 84 0.86 12.26 11.56
C LYS A 84 -0.40 13.12 11.79
N ARG A 85 -1.39 13.02 10.90
CA ARG A 85 -2.66 13.74 11.00
C ARG A 85 -3.80 12.81 11.39
N LYS A 86 -4.95 13.37 11.75
CA LYS A 86 -6.17 12.59 11.99
C LYS A 86 -6.49 11.72 10.77
N TRP A 87 -6.53 10.41 10.98
CA TRP A 87 -6.78 9.45 9.90
C TRP A 87 -8.21 9.53 9.39
N THR A 88 -8.37 9.47 8.07
CA THR A 88 -9.67 9.45 7.41
C THR A 88 -9.63 8.46 6.24
N ARG A 89 -10.79 8.13 5.68
CA ARG A 89 -10.88 7.32 4.44
C ARG A 89 -10.16 7.92 3.22
N GLN A 90 -9.78 9.20 3.29
CA GLN A 90 -9.04 9.91 2.24
C GLN A 90 -7.53 9.99 2.52
N SER A 91 -7.07 9.50 3.68
CA SER A 91 -5.66 9.46 4.01
C SER A 91 -4.93 8.46 3.11
N ARG A 92 -3.80 8.88 2.54
CA ARG A 92 -2.95 8.03 1.73
C ARG A 92 -2.18 7.08 2.61
N ASN A 93 -2.27 5.82 2.24
CA ASN A 93 -1.72 4.71 2.95
C ASN A 93 -0.43 4.23 2.28
N MET A 94 -0.46 4.16 0.96
CA MET A 94 0.61 3.59 0.16
C MET A 94 0.66 4.17 -1.24
N ASP A 95 1.82 4.02 -1.87
CA ASP A 95 1.99 4.18 -3.31
C ASP A 95 2.39 2.83 -3.92
N LEU A 96 1.58 2.34 -4.84
CA LEU A 96 1.80 1.09 -5.56
C LEU A 96 2.68 1.32 -6.80
N SER A 97 3.36 0.27 -7.23
CA SER A 97 3.92 0.22 -8.60
C SER A 97 2.82 0.35 -9.67
N PRO A 98 3.15 0.78 -10.91
CA PRO A 98 2.14 0.92 -11.96
C PRO A 98 1.45 -0.41 -12.29
N GLN A 99 2.19 -1.52 -12.33
CA GLN A 99 1.62 -2.83 -12.61
C GLN A 99 0.69 -3.29 -11.48
N ALA A 100 1.08 -3.13 -10.21
CA ALA A 100 0.22 -3.43 -9.07
C ALA A 100 -1.07 -2.58 -9.10
N PHE A 101 -0.94 -1.26 -9.28
CA PHE A 101 -2.09 -0.38 -9.33
C PHE A 101 -3.02 -0.75 -10.48
N SER A 102 -2.48 -0.98 -11.68
CA SER A 102 -3.27 -1.33 -12.88
C SER A 102 -4.15 -2.56 -12.70
N LYS A 103 -3.73 -3.51 -11.86
CA LYS A 103 -4.51 -4.71 -11.54
C LYS A 103 -5.69 -4.43 -10.62
N LEU A 104 -5.61 -3.43 -9.74
CA LEU A 104 -6.73 -2.99 -8.91
C LEU A 104 -7.60 -1.97 -9.65
N ARG A 105 -6.98 -1.09 -10.43
CA ARG A 105 -7.64 0.07 -11.02
C ARG A 105 -6.84 0.65 -12.19
N GLY A 106 -7.50 1.18 -13.21
CA GLY A 106 -6.81 1.85 -14.32
C GLY A 106 -5.96 3.04 -13.87
N LEU A 107 -4.71 3.14 -14.36
CA LEU A 107 -3.73 4.17 -13.95
C LEU A 107 -4.26 5.61 -14.07
N HIS A 108 -5.13 5.87 -15.04
CA HIS A 108 -5.75 7.18 -15.31
C HIS A 108 -6.58 7.73 -14.13
N LEU A 109 -7.00 6.86 -13.19
CA LEU A 109 -7.76 7.29 -12.02
C LEU A 109 -6.87 7.82 -10.88
N GLY A 110 -5.57 7.49 -10.89
CA GLY A 110 -4.56 8.05 -9.98
C GLY A 110 -4.62 7.58 -8.52
N VAL A 111 -5.81 7.25 -8.01
CA VAL A 111 -6.03 6.77 -6.63
C VAL A 111 -7.14 5.71 -6.56
N VAL A 112 -7.08 4.85 -5.54
CA VAL A 112 -8.13 3.87 -5.22
C VAL A 112 -8.21 3.67 -3.70
N GLN A 113 -9.41 3.49 -3.14
CA GLN A 113 -9.57 3.12 -1.73
C GLN A 113 -9.29 1.62 -1.58
N VAL A 114 -8.51 1.25 -0.56
CA VAL A 114 -8.04 -0.12 -0.36
C VAL A 114 -8.22 -0.59 1.07
N ILE A 115 -8.29 -1.91 1.21
CA ILE A 115 -8.13 -2.65 2.46
C ILE A 115 -6.83 -3.44 2.39
N ILE A 116 -6.05 -3.43 3.47
CA ILE A 116 -4.71 -4.01 3.56
C ILE A 116 -4.70 -5.01 4.71
N THR A 117 -4.13 -6.20 4.46
CA THR A 117 -3.91 -7.22 5.48
C THR A 117 -2.49 -7.76 5.41
N ASP A 118 -1.98 -8.27 6.53
CA ASP A 118 -0.75 -9.05 6.55
C ASP A 118 -0.87 -10.26 5.62
N TRP A 119 0.19 -10.57 4.87
CA TRP A 119 0.19 -11.72 3.95
C TRP A 119 0.32 -13.04 4.71
N ASP A 120 1.08 -13.06 5.81
CA ASP A 120 1.38 -14.28 6.57
C ASP A 120 0.21 -14.78 7.42
N ASP A 121 -0.84 -13.95 7.60
CA ASP A 121 -2.12 -14.32 8.23
C ASP A 121 -3.07 -15.06 7.29
N ILE A 122 -2.64 -15.37 6.06
CA ILE A 122 -3.33 -16.25 5.13
C ILE A 122 -2.52 -17.54 5.00
N ARG A 123 -2.50 -18.37 6.05
CA ARG A 123 -2.26 -19.80 5.85
C ARG A 123 -3.58 -20.46 5.43
N PRO A 124 -3.57 -21.39 4.46
CA PRO A 124 -4.73 -22.23 4.19
C PRO A 124 -5.14 -23.06 5.42
#